data_AF-H2Z1T9-F1
#
_entry.id   AF-H2Z1T9-F1
#
_cell.length_a   1.000
_cell.length_b   1.000
_cell.length_c   1.000
_cell.angle_alpha   90.00
_cell.angle_beta   90.00
_cell.angle_gamma   90.00
#
_symmetry.space_group_name_H-M   'P 1'
#
loop_
_entity.id
_entity.type
_entity.pdbx_description
1 polymer ?
#
loop_
_entity_poly.entity_id
_entity_poly.type
_entity_poly.pdbx_seq_one_letter_code
_entity_poly.pdbx_strand_id
1 'polypeptide(L)'
;MYKLDGLTKLTQLRYLDLTSNYLSSLESFGFDKLPQLNYLSLENNRISSFKGMSGATSLVELYLGNNRVSNIREVFHLKTLSSLVILDLYGNPVVQSDNYRLFVVYHLQNLKALDGNAIENSEEGSAKDAFGGRLTNDFVAERIGHANFHDVREIDFPSCSVRTVDIGSGDVFKNLRSVNLEHNSLTSFSGLVHLRHVRVLCLNHNHVECVVPRPRNHKQQQIRSQYAVNHQVGVEGIPQETLTPVMESLEVLHIGYNKINNMATLQLGRLTNLKALFIQGNEISKIEGLEGLHELRELVLDRNKVKVVNENSFVSQWNLLELHIEENRLRDLSNLHHLENLQRFYLGMNRIQDMMELEKLEALPNLIEVSVIGNAVSRRLLHRPMLVFQQPNLHTIDGITVTPEERTKAELYFMDQKPVVAESILPGITPHNRAGPIKVTHMSIGNERHAIPYAPGHDDNDNRGKKNQGREKSNHHSLTHGALYNQLAGIKYNQQSGYNAARGYGQQQSPNNRSLGSGNRYR
;
A
#
# COMPACT_ATOMS: atom_id res chain seq x y z
N MET A 1 27.77 -41.19 -11.78
CA MET A 1 27.88 -39.73 -12.02
C MET A 1 29.26 -39.52 -12.62
N TYR A 2 29.33 -39.28 -13.94
CA TYR A 2 30.62 -39.05 -14.60
C TYR A 2 31.10 -37.64 -14.22
N LYS A 3 32.11 -37.56 -13.36
CA LYS A 3 32.79 -36.29 -13.06
C LYS A 3 33.96 -36.16 -14.02
N LEU A 4 34.03 -35.03 -14.72
CA LEU A 4 35.20 -34.66 -15.52
C LEU A 4 36.21 -33.98 -14.59
N ASP A 5 36.83 -34.77 -13.72
CA ASP A 5 37.81 -34.27 -12.76
C ASP A 5 39.00 -33.63 -13.49
N GLY A 6 39.36 -32.41 -13.07
CA GLY A 6 40.47 -31.66 -13.65
C GLY A 6 40.11 -30.75 -14.83
N LEU A 7 38.86 -30.78 -15.33
CA LEU A 7 38.40 -29.88 -16.41
C LEU A 7 38.67 -28.40 -16.07
N THR A 8 38.42 -28.02 -14.82
CA THR A 8 38.62 -26.64 -14.30
C THR A 8 40.07 -26.15 -14.33
N LYS A 9 41.06 -27.02 -14.60
CA LYS A 9 42.47 -26.63 -14.77
C LYS A 9 42.76 -26.13 -16.19
N LEU A 10 41.87 -26.40 -17.15
CA LEU A 10 42.04 -26.04 -18.57
C LEU A 10 41.57 -24.60 -18.83
N THR A 11 42.21 -23.61 -18.20
CA THR A 11 41.75 -22.21 -18.23
C THR A 11 41.79 -21.54 -19.61
N GLN A 12 42.48 -22.15 -20.58
CA GLN A 12 42.57 -21.70 -21.97
C GLN A 12 41.61 -22.47 -22.91
N LEU A 13 40.78 -23.37 -22.37
CA LEU A 13 39.84 -24.17 -23.16
C LEU A 13 38.80 -23.25 -23.83
N ARG A 14 38.70 -23.35 -25.16
CA ARG A 14 37.74 -22.56 -25.96
C ARG A 14 36.63 -23.40 -26.57
N TYR A 15 36.93 -24.66 -26.85
CA TYR A 15 36.04 -25.60 -27.52
C TYR A 15 36.01 -26.88 -26.70
N LEU A 16 34.81 -27.32 -26.32
CA LEU A 16 34.59 -28.56 -25.61
C LEU A 16 33.44 -29.32 -26.26
N ASP A 17 33.73 -30.52 -26.74
CA ASP A 17 32.73 -31.43 -27.29
C ASP A 17 32.60 -32.66 -26.39
N LEU A 18 31.41 -32.87 -25.85
CA LEU A 18 31.01 -33.98 -24.99
C LEU A 18 29.80 -34.72 -25.57
N THR A 19 29.61 -34.65 -26.88
CA THR A 19 28.52 -35.31 -27.62
C THR A 19 28.51 -36.83 -27.39
N SER A 20 27.32 -37.43 -27.39
CA SER A 20 27.13 -38.89 -27.35
C SER A 20 27.73 -39.57 -26.12
N ASN A 21 27.54 -38.96 -24.96
CA ASN A 21 27.91 -39.53 -23.66
C ASN A 21 26.64 -39.88 -22.84
N TYR A 22 26.85 -40.29 -21.58
CA TYR A 22 25.76 -40.60 -20.64
C TYR A 22 25.63 -39.57 -19.51
N LEU A 23 25.93 -38.31 -19.81
CA LEU A 23 25.87 -37.23 -18.83
C LEU A 23 24.43 -36.93 -18.44
N SER A 24 24.16 -36.74 -17.15
CA SER A 24 22.81 -36.46 -16.63
C SER A 24 22.72 -35.17 -15.81
N SER A 25 23.85 -34.58 -15.44
CA SER A 25 23.92 -33.36 -14.62
C SER A 25 25.17 -32.56 -14.99
N LEU A 26 25.05 -31.23 -14.90
CA LEU A 26 26.11 -30.27 -15.24
C LEU A 26 26.73 -29.60 -14.00
N GLU A 27 26.16 -29.84 -12.80
CA GLU A 27 26.56 -29.15 -11.56
C GLU A 27 28.03 -29.35 -11.18
N SER A 28 28.62 -30.49 -11.53
CA SER A 28 29.99 -30.84 -11.15
C SER A 28 31.07 -30.35 -12.12
N PHE A 29 30.73 -29.68 -13.23
CA PHE A 29 31.71 -29.30 -14.25
C PHE A 29 32.47 -28.01 -13.95
N GLY A 30 31.95 -27.13 -13.09
CA GLY A 30 32.65 -25.92 -12.68
C GLY A 30 32.99 -24.98 -13.84
N PHE A 31 32.01 -24.74 -14.72
CA PHE A 31 32.18 -23.87 -15.89
C PHE A 31 32.54 -22.41 -15.54
N ASP A 32 32.27 -21.98 -14.31
CA ASP A 32 32.71 -20.71 -13.74
C ASP A 32 34.24 -20.52 -13.78
N LYS A 33 35.01 -21.61 -13.84
CA LYS A 33 36.47 -21.60 -13.90
C LYS A 33 37.05 -21.68 -15.31
N LEU A 34 36.20 -21.62 -16.34
CA LEU A 34 36.59 -21.72 -17.75
C LEU A 34 36.27 -20.41 -18.49
N PRO A 35 37.03 -19.32 -18.26
CA PRO A 35 36.68 -17.98 -18.73
C PRO A 35 36.82 -17.77 -20.25
N GLN A 36 37.35 -18.76 -20.97
CA GLN A 36 37.60 -18.71 -22.41
C GLN A 36 36.72 -19.69 -23.20
N LEU A 37 35.84 -20.43 -22.53
CA LEU A 37 35.00 -21.44 -23.18
C LEU A 37 33.92 -20.76 -24.00
N ASN A 38 34.02 -20.88 -25.32
CA ASN A 38 33.11 -20.23 -26.27
C ASN A 38 32.15 -21.23 -26.91
N TYR A 39 32.59 -22.47 -27.10
CA TYR A 39 31.80 -23.53 -27.72
C TYR A 39 31.68 -24.72 -26.77
N LEU A 40 30.44 -25.18 -26.57
CA LEU A 40 30.15 -26.39 -25.82
C LEU A 40 29.09 -27.22 -26.54
N SER A 41 29.46 -28.44 -26.92
CA SER A 41 28.50 -29.46 -27.36
C SER A 41 28.27 -30.51 -26.28
N LEU A 42 27.00 -30.75 -25.97
CA LEU A 42 26.48 -31.73 -25.02
C LEU A 42 25.36 -32.56 -25.67
N GLU A 43 25.34 -32.63 -27.01
CA GLU A 43 24.32 -33.36 -27.76
C GLU A 43 24.27 -34.85 -27.40
N ASN A 44 23.11 -35.48 -27.57
CA ASN A 44 22.93 -36.92 -27.42
C ASN A 44 23.37 -37.45 -26.04
N ASN A 45 22.96 -36.75 -24.97
CA ASN A 45 23.23 -37.13 -23.57
C ASN A 45 21.91 -37.46 -22.84
N ARG A 46 21.90 -37.42 -21.49
CA ARG A 46 20.72 -37.66 -20.64
C ARG A 46 20.45 -36.48 -19.70
N ILE A 47 20.85 -35.27 -20.09
CA ILE A 47 20.71 -34.07 -19.28
C ILE A 47 19.24 -33.71 -19.16
N SER A 48 18.76 -33.52 -17.94
CA SER A 48 17.38 -33.08 -17.67
C SER A 48 17.31 -31.71 -16.99
N SER A 49 18.44 -31.14 -16.58
CA SER A 49 18.52 -29.82 -15.94
C SER A 49 19.79 -29.08 -16.35
N PHE A 50 19.68 -27.75 -16.48
CA PHE A 50 20.79 -26.84 -16.79
C PHE A 50 21.47 -26.28 -15.54
N LYS A 51 21.11 -26.75 -14.35
CA LYS A 51 21.76 -26.34 -13.11
C LYS A 51 23.27 -26.62 -13.18
N GLY A 52 24.06 -25.59 -12.86
CA GLY A 52 25.52 -25.59 -13.04
C GLY A 52 26.02 -24.81 -14.25
N MET A 53 25.15 -24.45 -15.20
CA MET A 53 25.53 -23.66 -16.38
C MET A 53 25.72 -22.17 -16.08
N SER A 54 25.15 -21.65 -14.99
CA SER A 54 25.06 -20.20 -14.74
C SER A 54 26.42 -19.48 -14.71
N GLY A 55 27.52 -20.19 -14.44
CA GLY A 55 28.87 -19.63 -14.43
C GLY A 55 29.57 -19.55 -15.80
N ALA A 56 29.02 -20.15 -16.87
CA ALA A 56 29.67 -20.25 -18.18
C ALA A 56 29.58 -18.95 -19.02
N THR A 57 29.81 -17.78 -18.44
CA THR A 57 29.45 -16.47 -19.03
C THR A 57 30.17 -16.13 -20.35
N SER A 58 31.27 -16.81 -20.69
CA SER A 58 31.99 -16.67 -21.95
C SER A 58 31.37 -17.44 -23.11
N LEU A 59 30.42 -18.33 -22.84
CA LEU A 59 29.88 -19.24 -23.84
C LEU A 59 29.09 -18.49 -24.92
N VAL A 60 29.40 -18.81 -26.19
CA VAL A 60 28.80 -18.21 -27.38
C VAL A 60 27.88 -19.21 -28.08
N GLU A 61 28.26 -20.48 -28.12
CA GLU A 61 27.53 -21.55 -28.78
C GLU A 61 27.32 -22.72 -27.81
N LEU A 62 26.06 -23.11 -27.64
CA LEU A 62 25.65 -24.20 -26.75
C LEU A 62 24.74 -25.17 -27.49
N TYR A 63 25.21 -26.40 -27.67
CA TYR A 63 24.46 -27.47 -28.30
C TYR A 63 24.03 -28.49 -27.26
N LEU A 64 22.71 -28.63 -27.07
CA LEU A 64 22.06 -29.48 -26.08
C LEU A 64 21.03 -30.40 -26.72
N GLY A 65 21.08 -30.58 -28.04
CA GLY A 65 20.17 -31.41 -28.80
C GLY A 65 20.07 -32.86 -28.29
N ASN A 66 18.91 -33.49 -28.44
CA ASN A 66 18.62 -34.88 -28.08
C ASN A 66 18.98 -35.22 -26.62
N ASN A 67 18.49 -34.41 -25.67
CA ASN A 67 18.60 -34.65 -24.23
C ASN A 67 17.20 -34.91 -23.61
N ARG A 68 17.05 -34.78 -22.29
CA ARG A 68 15.84 -35.11 -21.53
C ARG A 68 15.22 -33.89 -20.83
N VAL A 69 15.45 -32.70 -21.37
CA VAL A 69 14.94 -31.46 -20.79
C VAL A 69 13.46 -31.33 -21.14
N SER A 70 12.59 -31.41 -20.14
CA SER A 70 11.13 -31.29 -20.32
C SER A 70 10.56 -29.98 -19.77
N ASN A 71 11.21 -29.40 -18.76
CA ASN A 71 10.74 -28.18 -18.10
C ASN A 71 11.31 -26.93 -18.79
N ILE A 72 10.44 -26.08 -19.31
CA ILE A 72 10.81 -24.84 -19.98
C ILE A 72 11.54 -23.85 -19.06
N ARG A 73 11.32 -23.94 -17.74
CA ARG A 73 11.97 -23.07 -16.74
C ARG A 73 13.47 -23.33 -16.60
N GLU A 74 14.01 -24.43 -17.13
CA GLU A 74 15.45 -24.67 -17.12
C GLU A 74 16.22 -23.54 -17.86
N VAL A 75 15.57 -22.88 -18.83
CA VAL A 75 16.11 -21.71 -19.55
C VAL A 75 16.54 -20.59 -18.61
N PHE A 76 15.97 -20.48 -17.40
CA PHE A 76 16.38 -19.49 -16.41
C PHE A 76 17.83 -19.66 -15.95
N HIS A 77 18.38 -20.88 -15.96
CA HIS A 77 19.79 -21.13 -15.66
C HIS A 77 20.74 -20.61 -16.74
N LEU A 78 20.23 -20.32 -17.94
CA LEU A 78 21.00 -19.82 -19.07
C LEU A 78 20.96 -18.29 -19.18
N LYS A 79 20.12 -17.58 -18.41
CA LYS A 79 20.00 -16.11 -18.44
C LYS A 79 21.30 -15.37 -18.12
N THR A 80 22.16 -15.98 -17.32
CA THR A 80 23.47 -15.40 -16.96
C THR A 80 24.49 -15.50 -18.09
N LEU A 81 24.21 -16.29 -19.14
CA LEU A 81 25.09 -16.48 -20.31
C LEU A 81 24.95 -15.30 -21.28
N SER A 82 25.42 -14.13 -20.86
CA SER A 82 25.26 -12.88 -21.62
C SER A 82 25.90 -12.91 -23.02
N SER A 83 26.87 -13.78 -23.24
CA SER A 83 27.59 -13.91 -24.53
C SER A 83 26.96 -14.94 -25.47
N LEU A 84 25.90 -15.65 -25.04
CA LEU A 84 25.31 -16.75 -25.80
C LEU A 84 24.56 -16.22 -27.03
N VAL A 85 24.97 -16.70 -28.21
CA VAL A 85 24.44 -16.29 -29.52
C VAL A 85 23.68 -17.44 -30.19
N ILE A 86 24.13 -18.68 -30.02
CA ILE A 86 23.53 -19.87 -30.62
C ILE A 86 23.17 -20.86 -29.52
N LEU A 87 21.92 -21.32 -29.53
CA LEU A 87 21.42 -22.35 -28.65
C LEU A 87 20.69 -23.40 -29.47
N ASP A 88 21.03 -24.67 -29.28
CA ASP A 88 20.29 -25.79 -29.84
C ASP A 88 19.72 -26.66 -28.72
N LEU A 89 18.41 -26.80 -28.69
CA LEU A 89 17.64 -27.66 -27.79
C LEU A 89 16.82 -28.69 -28.56
N TYR A 90 17.00 -28.81 -29.88
CA TYR A 90 16.24 -29.71 -30.74
C TYR A 90 16.21 -31.15 -30.17
N GLY A 91 15.08 -31.84 -30.31
CA GLY A 91 14.94 -33.22 -29.82
C GLY A 91 14.83 -33.37 -28.30
N ASN A 92 14.78 -32.27 -27.53
CA ASN A 92 14.36 -32.31 -26.13
C ASN A 92 12.83 -32.23 -26.00
N PRO A 93 12.21 -32.87 -24.99
CA PRO A 93 10.77 -32.77 -24.78
C PRO A 93 10.23 -31.33 -24.62
N VAL A 94 11.05 -30.40 -24.10
CA VAL A 94 10.69 -28.98 -23.91
C VAL A 94 10.25 -28.29 -25.21
N VAL A 95 10.77 -28.73 -26.36
CA VAL A 95 10.46 -28.15 -27.69
C VAL A 95 8.99 -28.31 -28.05
N GLN A 96 8.28 -29.28 -27.45
CA GLN A 96 6.85 -29.50 -27.66
C GLN A 96 5.95 -28.58 -26.81
N SER A 97 6.51 -27.75 -25.94
CA SER A 97 5.74 -26.85 -25.08
C SER A 97 5.14 -25.70 -25.89
N ASP A 98 3.93 -25.27 -25.52
CA ASP A 98 3.29 -24.11 -26.13
C ASP A 98 4.16 -22.86 -26.03
N ASN A 99 4.27 -22.11 -27.13
CA ASN A 99 5.09 -20.90 -27.22
C ASN A 99 6.57 -21.08 -26.84
N TYR A 100 7.10 -22.31 -26.87
CA TYR A 100 8.48 -22.63 -26.48
C TYR A 100 9.50 -21.65 -27.07
N ARG A 101 9.47 -21.46 -28.39
CA ARG A 101 10.44 -20.61 -29.10
C ARG A 101 10.40 -19.16 -28.62
N LEU A 102 9.21 -18.56 -28.57
CA LEU A 102 9.00 -17.20 -28.07
C LEU A 102 9.42 -17.04 -26.61
N PHE A 103 9.20 -18.07 -25.78
CA PHE A 103 9.62 -18.06 -24.39
C PHE A 103 11.15 -18.01 -24.28
N VAL A 104 11.87 -18.85 -25.03
CA VAL A 104 13.35 -18.82 -25.03
C VAL A 104 13.85 -17.45 -25.49
N VAL A 105 13.32 -16.92 -26.59
CA VAL A 105 13.71 -15.60 -27.13
C VAL A 105 13.46 -14.47 -26.14
N TYR A 106 12.33 -14.50 -25.41
CA TYR A 106 12.03 -13.49 -24.39
C TYR A 106 13.04 -13.49 -23.24
N HIS A 107 13.44 -14.69 -22.78
CA HIS A 107 14.33 -14.85 -21.63
C HIS A 107 15.81 -14.69 -22.00
N LEU A 108 16.21 -15.05 -23.22
CA LEU A 108 17.59 -14.99 -23.72
C LEU A 108 17.72 -13.92 -24.81
N GLN A 109 17.71 -12.66 -24.42
CA GLN A 109 17.60 -11.50 -25.33
C GLN A 109 18.80 -11.29 -26.28
N ASN A 110 19.94 -11.94 -26.03
CA ASN A 110 21.13 -11.83 -26.87
C ASN A 110 21.22 -12.93 -27.95
N LEU A 111 20.31 -13.91 -27.90
CA LEU A 111 20.33 -15.05 -28.80
C LEU A 111 20.03 -14.60 -30.26
N LYS A 112 20.74 -15.19 -31.22
CA LYS A 112 20.56 -14.91 -32.67
C LYS A 112 20.14 -16.13 -33.47
N ALA A 113 20.38 -17.33 -32.97
CA ALA A 113 19.86 -18.56 -33.54
C ALA A 113 19.39 -19.52 -32.44
N LEU A 114 18.25 -20.15 -32.67
CA LEU A 114 17.65 -21.16 -31.82
C LEU A 114 17.23 -22.37 -32.66
N ASP A 115 17.69 -23.56 -32.28
CA ASP A 115 17.36 -24.84 -32.94
C ASP A 115 17.67 -24.81 -34.46
N GLY A 116 18.83 -24.26 -34.81
CA GLY A 116 19.29 -24.11 -36.20
C GLY A 116 18.61 -23.00 -37.02
N ASN A 117 17.64 -22.28 -36.46
CA ASN A 117 16.91 -21.22 -37.13
C ASN A 117 17.25 -19.84 -36.56
N ALA A 118 17.53 -18.85 -37.43
CA ALA A 118 17.77 -17.47 -37.04
C ALA A 118 16.54 -16.87 -36.33
N ILE A 119 16.78 -15.99 -35.35
CA ILE A 119 15.73 -15.26 -34.64
C ILE A 119 15.50 -13.94 -35.37
N GLU A 120 14.26 -13.70 -35.78
CA GLU A 120 13.88 -12.47 -36.48
C GLU A 120 13.44 -11.37 -35.49
N ASN A 121 13.60 -10.10 -35.88
CA ASN A 121 13.15 -8.96 -35.06
C ASN A 121 11.63 -8.97 -34.79
N SER A 122 10.84 -9.53 -35.71
CA SER A 122 9.39 -9.75 -35.57
C SER A 122 9.07 -10.71 -34.42
N GLU A 123 9.91 -11.73 -34.25
CA GLU A 123 9.81 -12.74 -33.21
C GLU A 123 10.15 -12.14 -31.83
N GLU A 124 11.20 -11.33 -31.73
CA GLU A 124 11.55 -10.60 -30.50
C GLU A 124 10.41 -9.68 -30.03
N GLY A 125 9.77 -8.97 -30.97
CA GLY A 125 8.58 -8.16 -30.69
C GLY A 125 7.41 -9.00 -30.17
N SER A 126 7.11 -10.10 -30.86
CA SER A 126 6.04 -11.04 -30.48
C SER A 126 6.29 -11.66 -29.10
N ALA A 127 7.54 -11.99 -28.78
CA ALA A 127 7.95 -12.51 -27.47
C ALA A 127 7.75 -11.47 -26.35
N LYS A 128 8.12 -10.21 -26.59
CA LYS A 128 7.86 -9.10 -25.66
C LYS A 128 6.36 -8.83 -25.46
N ASP A 129 5.54 -9.00 -26.48
CA ASP A 129 4.08 -8.82 -26.37
C ASP A 129 3.41 -10.01 -25.64
N ALA A 130 3.95 -11.22 -25.83
CA ALA A 130 3.46 -12.44 -25.20
C ALA A 130 3.80 -12.50 -23.70
N PHE A 131 5.03 -12.16 -23.32
CA PHE A 131 5.54 -12.38 -21.96
C PHE A 131 5.92 -11.10 -21.21
N GLY A 132 6.11 -9.97 -21.91
CA GLY A 132 6.53 -8.71 -21.33
C GLY A 132 5.47 -8.10 -20.41
N GLY A 133 5.88 -7.75 -19.19
CA GLY A 133 5.03 -7.06 -18.22
C GLY A 133 3.84 -7.88 -17.75
N ARG A 134 3.86 -9.22 -17.86
CA ARG A 134 2.82 -10.08 -17.31
C ARG A 134 3.32 -10.74 -16.02
N LEU A 135 2.61 -10.55 -14.92
CA LEU A 135 2.87 -11.30 -13.69
C LEU A 135 2.25 -12.69 -13.81
N THR A 136 3.06 -13.66 -14.24
CA THR A 136 2.69 -15.08 -14.36
C THR A 136 3.32 -15.91 -13.25
N ASN A 137 2.87 -17.16 -13.08
CA ASN A 137 3.54 -18.11 -12.17
C ASN A 137 5.02 -18.32 -12.55
N ASP A 138 5.35 -18.25 -13.84
CA ASP A 138 6.74 -18.34 -14.31
C ASP A 138 7.55 -17.12 -13.92
N PHE A 139 6.98 -15.92 -14.04
CA PHE A 139 7.61 -14.70 -13.56
C PHE A 139 7.90 -14.79 -12.06
N VAL A 140 6.93 -15.26 -11.26
CA VAL A 140 7.10 -15.45 -9.82
C VAL A 140 8.18 -16.51 -9.53
N ALA A 141 8.14 -17.67 -10.19
CA ALA A 141 9.13 -18.73 -10.04
C ALA A 141 10.54 -18.26 -10.41
N GLU A 142 10.67 -17.44 -11.46
CA GLU A 142 11.95 -16.85 -11.87
C GLU A 142 12.52 -15.96 -10.75
N ARG A 143 11.68 -15.08 -10.18
CA ARG A 143 12.13 -14.11 -9.18
C ARG A 143 12.41 -14.75 -7.82
N ILE A 144 11.64 -15.77 -7.43
CA ILE A 144 11.82 -16.50 -6.17
C ILE A 144 12.89 -17.60 -6.31
N GLY A 145 13.14 -18.11 -7.52
CA GLY A 145 14.12 -19.15 -7.81
C GLY A 145 13.62 -20.58 -7.65
N HIS A 146 12.34 -20.80 -7.32
CA HIS A 146 11.73 -22.12 -7.27
C HIS A 146 10.23 -22.08 -7.59
N ALA A 147 9.68 -23.23 -7.98
CA ALA A 147 8.26 -23.38 -8.32
C ALA A 147 7.39 -23.89 -7.14
N ASN A 148 7.95 -24.10 -5.95
CA ASN A 148 7.16 -24.45 -4.76
C ASN A 148 6.55 -23.20 -4.12
N PHE A 149 5.30 -22.88 -4.46
CA PHE A 149 4.62 -21.70 -3.93
C PHE A 149 3.90 -21.92 -2.60
N HIS A 150 3.90 -23.16 -2.07
CA HIS A 150 3.16 -23.48 -0.83
C HIS A 150 3.64 -22.68 0.38
N ASP A 151 4.94 -22.40 0.48
CA ASP A 151 5.52 -21.69 1.62
C ASP A 151 5.62 -20.18 1.41
N VAL A 152 5.29 -19.69 0.21
CA VAL A 152 5.39 -18.27 -0.13
C VAL A 152 4.30 -17.50 0.61
N ARG A 153 4.73 -16.63 1.53
CA ARG A 153 3.85 -15.75 2.31
C ARG A 153 3.73 -14.34 1.74
N GLU A 154 4.72 -13.94 0.97
CA GLU A 154 4.83 -12.60 0.42
C GLU A 154 5.40 -12.65 -1.00
N ILE A 155 4.80 -11.84 -1.87
CA ILE A 155 5.35 -11.51 -3.18
C ILE A 155 5.72 -10.03 -3.15
N ASP A 156 7.01 -9.72 -3.24
CA ASP A 156 7.53 -8.35 -3.19
C ASP A 156 8.26 -7.98 -4.48
N PHE A 157 7.52 -7.45 -5.46
CA PHE A 157 8.01 -7.13 -6.81
C PHE A 157 7.74 -5.67 -7.21
N PRO A 158 8.33 -4.70 -6.49
CA PRO A 158 8.24 -3.30 -6.88
C PRO A 158 9.03 -3.06 -8.17
N SER A 159 8.61 -2.06 -8.97
CA SER A 159 9.39 -1.59 -10.12
C SER A 159 9.73 -2.67 -11.16
N CYS A 160 8.84 -3.64 -11.36
CA CYS A 160 9.03 -4.77 -12.27
C CYS A 160 8.42 -4.54 -13.67
N SER A 161 7.91 -3.33 -13.93
CA SER A 161 7.19 -2.98 -15.18
C SER A 161 6.01 -3.90 -15.50
N VAL A 162 5.37 -4.46 -14.47
CA VAL A 162 4.18 -5.31 -14.60
C VAL A 162 3.01 -4.46 -15.07
N ARG A 163 2.35 -4.88 -16.14
CA ARG A 163 1.16 -4.26 -16.76
C ARG A 163 -0.11 -5.06 -16.54
N THR A 164 0.01 -6.39 -16.52
CA THR A 164 -1.14 -7.30 -16.32
C THR A 164 -0.77 -8.43 -15.35
N VAL A 165 -1.79 -9.03 -14.75
CA VAL A 165 -1.64 -10.17 -13.82
C VAL A 165 -2.34 -11.39 -14.42
N ASP A 166 -1.61 -12.50 -14.52
CA ASP A 166 -2.08 -13.76 -15.09
C ASP A 166 -1.53 -14.96 -14.28
N ILE A 167 -2.02 -15.09 -13.05
CA ILE A 167 -1.61 -16.12 -12.08
C ILE A 167 -2.48 -17.41 -12.17
N GLY A 168 -3.48 -17.42 -13.06
CA GLY A 168 -4.44 -18.52 -13.16
C GLY A 168 -5.34 -18.60 -11.92
N SER A 169 -5.55 -19.80 -11.37
CA SER A 169 -6.49 -20.03 -10.26
C SER A 169 -6.01 -19.51 -8.89
N GLY A 170 -4.72 -19.19 -8.74
CA GLY A 170 -4.15 -18.74 -7.47
C GLY A 170 -4.03 -19.82 -6.38
N ASP A 171 -4.58 -21.02 -6.58
CA ASP A 171 -4.62 -22.11 -5.57
C ASP A 171 -3.22 -22.60 -5.15
N VAL A 172 -2.21 -22.34 -5.99
CA VAL A 172 -0.81 -22.66 -5.70
C VAL A 172 -0.25 -21.79 -4.56
N PHE A 173 -0.80 -20.59 -4.36
CA PHE A 173 -0.36 -19.60 -3.35
C PHE A 173 -1.15 -19.72 -2.04
N LYS A 174 -1.21 -20.92 -1.45
CA LYS A 174 -2.08 -21.20 -0.28
C LYS A 174 -1.78 -20.32 0.95
N ASN A 175 -0.51 -20.01 1.19
CA ASN A 175 -0.06 -19.26 2.36
C ASN A 175 0.25 -17.79 2.08
N LEU A 176 0.00 -17.31 0.86
CA LEU A 176 0.28 -15.94 0.46
C LEU A 176 -0.65 -14.97 1.20
N ARG A 177 -0.07 -13.99 1.89
CA ARG A 177 -0.76 -12.97 2.69
C ARG A 177 -0.49 -11.56 2.23
N SER A 178 0.70 -11.29 1.69
CA SER A 178 1.12 -9.96 1.25
C SER A 178 1.49 -9.99 -0.23
N VAL A 179 1.02 -9.00 -1.00
CA VAL A 179 1.44 -8.79 -2.38
C VAL A 179 1.80 -7.32 -2.54
N ASN A 180 3.08 -7.05 -2.79
CA ASN A 180 3.61 -5.75 -3.13
C ASN A 180 3.95 -5.67 -4.63
N LEU A 181 3.20 -4.84 -5.35
CA LEU A 181 3.38 -4.52 -6.77
C LEU A 181 3.44 -3.01 -6.98
N GLU A 182 4.03 -2.28 -6.03
CA GLU A 182 4.26 -0.84 -6.16
C GLU A 182 5.14 -0.48 -7.36
N HIS A 183 5.00 0.75 -7.87
CA HIS A 183 5.81 1.27 -8.99
C HIS A 183 5.77 0.40 -10.26
N ASN A 184 4.63 -0.21 -10.53
CA ASN A 184 4.39 -0.94 -11.76
C ASN A 184 3.47 -0.12 -12.70
N SER A 185 2.92 -0.75 -13.72
CA SER A 185 2.06 -0.11 -14.73
C SER A 185 0.71 -0.81 -14.84
N LEU A 186 0.20 -1.33 -13.73
CA LEU A 186 -1.10 -2.00 -13.66
C LEU A 186 -2.22 -0.99 -13.90
N THR A 187 -3.14 -1.33 -14.80
CA THR A 187 -4.39 -0.57 -15.02
C THR A 187 -5.59 -1.14 -14.26
N SER A 188 -5.47 -2.39 -13.83
CA SER A 188 -6.41 -3.09 -12.97
C SER A 188 -5.68 -4.21 -12.23
N PHE A 189 -6.28 -4.69 -11.14
CA PHE A 189 -5.75 -5.82 -10.39
C PHE A 189 -6.69 -7.03 -10.39
N SER A 190 -7.51 -7.17 -11.43
CA SER A 190 -8.48 -8.28 -11.53
C SER A 190 -7.83 -9.64 -11.53
N GLY A 191 -6.62 -9.79 -12.07
CA GLY A 191 -5.89 -11.06 -12.03
C GLY A 191 -5.54 -11.51 -10.61
N LEU A 192 -5.50 -10.59 -9.62
CA LEU A 192 -5.22 -10.88 -8.22
C LEU A 192 -6.47 -11.32 -7.43
N VAL A 193 -7.69 -11.22 -7.99
CA VAL A 193 -8.92 -11.58 -7.25
C VAL A 193 -8.98 -13.07 -6.88
N HIS A 194 -8.25 -13.91 -7.61
CA HIS A 194 -8.12 -15.34 -7.34
C HIS A 194 -7.24 -15.64 -6.11
N LEU A 195 -6.44 -14.67 -5.65
CA LEU A 195 -5.60 -14.80 -4.46
C LEU A 195 -6.41 -14.54 -3.18
N ARG A 196 -7.34 -15.45 -2.89
CA ARG A 196 -8.38 -15.30 -1.85
C ARG A 196 -7.86 -15.14 -0.42
N HIS A 197 -6.60 -15.51 -0.18
CA HIS A 197 -5.96 -15.51 1.14
C HIS A 197 -5.10 -14.27 1.42
N VAL A 198 -4.90 -13.41 0.42
CA VAL A 198 -4.15 -12.16 0.55
C VAL A 198 -4.89 -11.21 1.49
N ARG A 199 -4.15 -10.64 2.43
CA ARG A 199 -4.61 -9.68 3.44
C ARG A 199 -4.10 -8.27 3.17
N VAL A 200 -2.92 -8.15 2.60
CA VAL A 200 -2.28 -6.86 2.30
C VAL A 200 -1.95 -6.80 0.82
N LEU A 201 -2.42 -5.74 0.16
CA LEU A 201 -2.17 -5.48 -1.26
C LEU A 201 -1.62 -4.07 -1.45
N CYS A 202 -0.38 -3.97 -1.94
CA CYS A 202 0.28 -2.71 -2.21
C CYS A 202 0.38 -2.46 -3.72
N LEU A 203 -0.29 -1.41 -4.19
CA LEU A 203 -0.44 -1.00 -5.58
C LEU A 203 -0.14 0.50 -5.77
N ASN A 204 0.59 1.12 -4.85
CA ASN A 204 0.98 2.52 -4.99
C ASN A 204 1.76 2.75 -6.29
N HIS A 205 1.63 3.94 -6.88
CA HIS A 205 2.34 4.33 -8.10
C HIS A 205 2.09 3.37 -9.28
N ASN A 206 0.83 3.02 -9.52
CA ASN A 206 0.37 2.32 -10.72
C ASN A 206 -0.58 3.23 -11.54
N HIS A 207 -1.42 2.65 -12.40
CA HIS A 207 -2.44 3.35 -13.19
C HIS A 207 -3.83 2.71 -12.98
N VAL A 208 -4.10 2.23 -11.77
CA VAL A 208 -5.30 1.44 -11.49
C VAL A 208 -6.57 2.29 -11.60
N GLU A 209 -7.46 1.87 -12.49
CA GLU A 209 -8.77 2.53 -12.71
C GLU A 209 -9.93 1.76 -12.08
N CYS A 210 -9.78 0.44 -11.86
CA CYS A 210 -10.82 -0.43 -11.30
C CYS A 210 -10.27 -1.72 -10.66
N VAL A 211 -11.02 -2.30 -9.70
CA VAL A 211 -10.74 -3.63 -9.12
C VAL A 211 -10.90 -4.72 -10.19
N VAL A 212 -12.02 -4.68 -10.94
CA VAL A 212 -12.29 -5.57 -12.06
C VAL A 212 -12.62 -4.73 -13.30
N PRO A 213 -11.91 -4.90 -14.43
CA PRO A 213 -12.26 -4.28 -15.69
C PRO A 213 -13.71 -4.60 -16.05
N ARG A 214 -14.51 -3.57 -16.34
CA ARG A 214 -15.76 -3.79 -17.07
C ARG A 214 -15.39 -4.37 -18.43
N PRO A 215 -16.03 -5.45 -18.92
CA PRO A 215 -15.79 -5.92 -20.27
C PRO A 215 -16.05 -4.76 -21.24
N ARG A 216 -15.02 -4.33 -21.98
CA ARG A 216 -15.14 -3.31 -23.03
C ARG A 216 -15.90 -3.93 -24.21
N ASN A 217 -17.20 -4.19 -24.04
CA ASN A 217 -18.05 -4.64 -25.12
C ASN A 217 -18.51 -3.42 -25.94
N HIS A 218 -17.67 -3.00 -26.89
CA HIS A 218 -18.06 -2.08 -27.98
C HIS A 218 -19.12 -2.68 -28.94
N LYS A 219 -19.73 -3.83 -28.62
CA LYS A 219 -20.83 -4.45 -29.38
C LYS A 219 -22.10 -4.76 -28.56
N GLN A 220 -22.22 -4.30 -27.32
CA GLN A 220 -23.45 -4.44 -26.52
C GLN A 220 -24.24 -3.13 -26.34
N GLN A 221 -24.03 -2.16 -27.24
CA GLN A 221 -24.86 -0.95 -27.30
C GLN A 221 -26.07 -1.09 -28.22
N GLN A 222 -26.29 -2.25 -28.86
CA GLN A 222 -27.42 -2.51 -29.77
C GLN A 222 -28.39 -3.63 -29.35
N ILE A 223 -28.19 -4.28 -28.19
CA ILE A 223 -29.18 -5.23 -27.62
C ILE A 223 -29.75 -4.67 -26.31
N ARG A 224 -30.01 -3.36 -26.28
CA ARG A 224 -30.83 -2.70 -25.25
C ARG A 224 -32.03 -1.95 -25.83
N SER A 225 -32.24 -2.04 -27.15
CA SER A 225 -33.32 -1.36 -27.89
C SER A 225 -34.54 -2.24 -28.18
N GLN A 226 -34.76 -3.33 -27.43
CA GLN A 226 -35.96 -4.17 -27.61
C GLN A 226 -36.75 -4.48 -26.35
N TYR A 227 -36.38 -3.89 -25.20
CA TYR A 227 -37.18 -3.93 -23.97
C TYR A 227 -37.45 -2.54 -23.37
N ALA A 228 -37.37 -1.50 -24.20
CA ALA A 228 -37.76 -0.14 -23.84
C ALA A 228 -39.09 0.24 -24.50
N VAL A 229 -40.16 -0.49 -24.14
CA VAL A 229 -41.53 0.01 -24.27
C VAL A 229 -42.24 -0.42 -22.99
N ASN A 230 -42.76 0.57 -22.26
CA ASN A 230 -43.55 0.48 -21.02
C ASN A 230 -42.74 0.39 -19.71
N HIS A 231 -42.32 1.54 -19.19
CA HIS A 231 -43.02 2.21 -18.09
C HIS A 231 -42.29 3.50 -17.69
N GLN A 232 -42.90 4.63 -18.04
CA GLN A 232 -42.70 5.90 -17.32
C GLN A 232 -43.45 5.82 -16.00
N VAL A 233 -42.76 5.54 -14.90
CA VAL A 233 -43.16 5.98 -13.55
C VAL A 233 -41.87 6.24 -12.79
N GLY A 234 -41.70 7.45 -12.27
CA GLY A 234 -40.58 7.78 -11.39
C GLY A 234 -40.68 7.01 -10.09
N VAL A 235 -39.61 6.30 -9.71
CA VAL A 235 -39.35 5.82 -8.35
C VAL A 235 -37.84 5.77 -8.15
N GLU A 236 -37.44 6.25 -6.98
CA GLU A 236 -36.16 6.12 -6.32
C GLU A 236 -35.59 4.69 -6.38
N GLY A 237 -34.25 4.58 -6.33
CA GLY A 237 -33.57 3.31 -6.05
C GLY A 237 -33.46 2.36 -7.23
N ILE A 238 -32.38 2.48 -8.01
CA ILE A 238 -31.83 1.30 -8.67
C ILE A 238 -31.23 0.45 -7.54
N PRO A 239 -31.70 -0.78 -7.27
CA PRO A 239 -30.97 -1.67 -6.39
C PRO A 239 -29.66 -1.96 -7.13
N GLN A 240 -28.57 -1.42 -6.61
CA GLN A 240 -27.23 -1.79 -7.02
C GLN A 240 -27.16 -3.30 -6.80
N GLU A 241 -27.32 -4.09 -7.88
CA GLU A 241 -27.17 -5.55 -7.87
C GLU A 241 -25.96 -5.86 -7.01
N THR A 242 -26.19 -6.56 -5.89
CA THR A 242 -25.19 -6.82 -4.86
C THR A 242 -23.94 -7.38 -5.53
N LEU A 243 -22.96 -6.51 -5.76
CA LEU A 243 -21.77 -6.88 -6.51
C LEU A 243 -21.11 -8.02 -5.74
N THR A 244 -20.78 -9.11 -6.42
CA THR A 244 -20.21 -10.29 -5.76
C THR A 244 -18.94 -9.89 -5.00
N PRO A 245 -18.86 -10.17 -3.68
CA PRO A 245 -17.66 -9.92 -2.90
C PRO A 245 -16.44 -10.59 -3.55
N VAL A 246 -15.30 -9.92 -3.47
CA VAL A 246 -14.01 -10.44 -3.97
C VAL A 246 -12.94 -10.20 -2.93
N MET A 247 -11.90 -11.04 -2.97
CA MET A 247 -10.76 -10.94 -2.06
C MET A 247 -11.22 -10.82 -0.60
N GLU A 248 -12.08 -11.74 -0.15
CA GLU A 248 -12.72 -11.69 1.17
C GLU A 248 -11.73 -11.70 2.35
N SER A 249 -10.46 -12.04 2.16
CA SER A 249 -9.43 -11.92 3.21
C SER A 249 -8.70 -10.57 3.21
N LEU A 250 -8.95 -9.68 2.25
CA LEU A 250 -8.19 -8.44 2.10
C LEU A 250 -8.56 -7.44 3.20
N GLU A 251 -7.58 -7.08 4.02
CA GLU A 251 -7.73 -6.18 5.16
C GLU A 251 -7.11 -4.80 4.88
N VAL A 252 -6.03 -4.75 4.09
CA VAL A 252 -5.27 -3.52 3.82
C VAL A 252 -5.04 -3.36 2.33
N LEU A 253 -5.42 -2.19 1.79
CA LEU A 253 -5.21 -1.84 0.39
C LEU A 253 -4.48 -0.50 0.29
N HIS A 254 -3.30 -0.52 -0.33
CA HIS A 254 -2.60 0.69 -0.74
C HIS A 254 -2.75 0.90 -2.25
N ILE A 255 -3.37 2.01 -2.63
CA ILE A 255 -3.64 2.39 -4.03
C ILE A 255 -3.39 3.90 -4.25
N GLY A 256 -2.46 4.46 -3.47
CA GLY A 256 -2.03 5.85 -3.61
C GLY A 256 -1.32 6.13 -4.93
N TYR A 257 -1.33 7.39 -5.36
CA TYR A 257 -0.61 7.85 -6.56
C TYR A 257 -0.97 7.10 -7.86
N ASN A 258 -2.23 6.72 -8.03
CA ASN A 258 -2.76 6.01 -9.20
C ASN A 258 -3.51 6.91 -10.20
N LYS A 259 -3.53 8.24 -9.97
CA LYS A 259 -4.29 9.24 -10.76
C LYS A 259 -5.81 9.01 -10.74
N ILE A 260 -6.33 8.37 -9.70
CA ILE A 260 -7.75 8.08 -9.53
C ILE A 260 -8.50 9.39 -9.32
N ASN A 261 -9.53 9.68 -10.12
CA ASN A 261 -10.37 10.88 -9.97
C ASN A 261 -11.78 10.59 -9.43
N ASN A 262 -12.26 9.35 -9.61
CA ASN A 262 -13.58 8.88 -9.23
C ASN A 262 -13.42 7.57 -8.45
N MET A 263 -13.90 7.54 -7.20
CA MET A 263 -13.80 6.35 -6.35
C MET A 263 -14.87 5.30 -6.67
N ALA A 264 -16.05 5.70 -7.15
CA ALA A 264 -17.13 4.78 -7.51
C ALA A 264 -16.75 3.84 -8.67
N THR A 265 -15.88 4.27 -9.59
CA THR A 265 -15.38 3.39 -10.68
C THR A 265 -14.52 2.24 -10.18
N LEU A 266 -13.93 2.37 -9.00
CA LEU A 266 -13.12 1.31 -8.40
C LEU A 266 -13.97 0.11 -7.98
N GLN A 267 -15.24 0.33 -7.64
CA GLN A 267 -16.13 -0.68 -7.06
C GLN A 267 -15.59 -1.29 -5.76
N LEU A 268 -15.08 -0.43 -4.86
CA LEU A 268 -14.47 -0.87 -3.60
C LEU A 268 -15.44 -1.62 -2.69
N GLY A 269 -16.75 -1.37 -2.79
CA GLY A 269 -17.78 -2.09 -2.02
C GLY A 269 -17.79 -3.62 -2.15
N ARG A 270 -17.01 -4.18 -3.09
CA ARG A 270 -16.78 -5.63 -3.21
C ARG A 270 -15.76 -6.18 -2.22
N LEU A 271 -14.96 -5.32 -1.59
CA LEU A 271 -13.88 -5.64 -0.66
C LEU A 271 -14.39 -5.55 0.79
N THR A 272 -15.38 -6.36 1.13
CA THR A 272 -16.22 -6.18 2.33
C THR A 272 -15.47 -6.27 3.67
N ASN A 273 -14.32 -6.93 3.72
CA ASN A 273 -13.50 -7.09 4.93
C ASN A 273 -12.34 -6.09 5.03
N LEU A 274 -12.33 -5.06 4.17
CA LEU A 274 -11.27 -4.05 4.17
C LEU A 274 -11.34 -3.20 5.45
N LYS A 275 -10.20 -3.11 6.16
CA LYS A 275 -10.04 -2.38 7.42
C LYS A 275 -9.25 -1.08 7.24
N ALA A 276 -8.30 -1.06 6.30
CA ALA A 276 -7.49 0.12 6.03
C ALA A 276 -7.39 0.37 4.52
N LEU A 277 -7.72 1.60 4.10
CA LEU A 277 -7.64 2.05 2.73
C LEU A 277 -6.74 3.27 2.60
N PHE A 278 -5.63 3.10 1.88
CA PHE A 278 -4.66 4.15 1.60
C PHE A 278 -4.78 4.57 0.13
N ILE A 279 -5.34 5.76 -0.12
CA ILE A 279 -5.64 6.28 -1.46
C ILE A 279 -5.09 7.71 -1.65
N GLN A 280 -4.03 8.05 -0.92
CA GLN A 280 -3.38 9.36 -0.96
C GLN A 280 -2.76 9.69 -2.33
N GLY A 281 -2.58 10.98 -2.62
CA GLY A 281 -1.86 11.43 -3.81
C GLY A 281 -2.58 11.12 -5.13
N ASN A 282 -3.90 10.99 -5.09
CA ASN A 282 -4.76 10.80 -6.26
C ASN A 282 -5.41 12.13 -6.66
N GLU A 283 -6.40 12.09 -7.56
CA GLU A 283 -7.12 13.26 -8.06
C GLU A 283 -8.59 13.30 -7.60
N ILE A 284 -8.90 12.65 -6.47
CA ILE A 284 -10.26 12.45 -5.99
C ILE A 284 -10.88 13.80 -5.61
N SER A 285 -12.06 14.09 -6.14
CA SER A 285 -12.79 15.32 -5.85
C SER A 285 -14.07 15.12 -5.03
N LYS A 286 -14.60 13.89 -5.04
CA LYS A 286 -15.79 13.45 -4.31
C LYS A 286 -15.50 12.10 -3.65
N ILE A 287 -15.93 11.95 -2.39
CA ILE A 287 -15.84 10.70 -1.65
C ILE A 287 -17.14 9.94 -1.91
N GLU A 288 -17.05 8.81 -2.59
CA GLU A 288 -18.17 7.93 -3.00
C GLU A 288 -17.66 6.50 -3.18
N GLY A 289 -18.56 5.51 -3.27
CA GLY A 289 -18.17 4.12 -3.54
C GLY A 289 -17.57 3.38 -2.33
N LEU A 290 -17.75 3.92 -1.12
CA LEU A 290 -17.41 3.27 0.15
C LEU A 290 -18.55 2.37 0.68
N GLU A 291 -19.70 2.35 0.00
CA GLU A 291 -20.83 1.50 0.40
C GLU A 291 -20.39 0.02 0.45
N GLY A 292 -20.72 -0.69 1.52
CA GLY A 292 -20.30 -2.09 1.72
C GLY A 292 -18.98 -2.28 2.47
N LEU A 293 -18.17 -1.23 2.66
CA LEU A 293 -16.92 -1.29 3.46
C LEU A 293 -17.20 -1.12 4.97
N HIS A 294 -18.03 -2.00 5.53
CA HIS A 294 -18.52 -1.88 6.91
C HIS A 294 -17.42 -2.08 7.98
N GLU A 295 -16.33 -2.77 7.64
CA GLU A 295 -15.21 -3.03 8.54
C GLU A 295 -14.09 -1.97 8.48
N LEU A 296 -14.27 -0.90 7.69
CA LEU A 296 -13.26 0.12 7.47
C LEU A 296 -13.02 0.92 8.76
N ARG A 297 -11.76 0.94 9.22
CA ARG A 297 -11.28 1.60 10.44
C ARG A 297 -10.35 2.76 10.14
N GLU A 298 -9.60 2.69 9.06
CA GLU A 298 -8.63 3.70 8.66
C GLU A 298 -8.82 4.07 7.18
N LEU A 299 -8.96 5.36 6.91
CA LEU A 299 -9.07 5.91 5.56
C LEU A 299 -8.10 7.07 5.37
N VAL A 300 -7.19 6.92 4.42
CA VAL A 300 -6.19 7.94 4.08
C VAL A 300 -6.45 8.51 2.69
N LEU A 301 -6.94 9.75 2.67
CA LEU A 301 -7.31 10.54 1.49
C LEU A 301 -6.38 11.75 1.26
N ASP A 302 -5.21 11.78 1.91
CA ASP A 302 -4.28 12.90 1.83
C ASP A 302 -3.90 13.25 0.39
N ARG A 303 -3.55 14.52 0.14
CA ARG A 303 -3.06 15.00 -1.17
C ARG A 303 -4.02 14.67 -2.32
N ASN A 304 -5.31 14.89 -2.11
CA ASN A 304 -6.35 14.76 -3.13
C ASN A 304 -6.93 16.14 -3.49
N LYS A 305 -8.08 16.16 -4.17
CA LYS A 305 -8.76 17.38 -4.64
C LYS A 305 -10.14 17.55 -3.99
N VAL A 306 -10.39 16.93 -2.84
CA VAL A 306 -11.70 16.93 -2.17
C VAL A 306 -12.05 18.34 -1.71
N LYS A 307 -13.24 18.82 -2.10
CA LYS A 307 -13.72 20.18 -1.77
C LYS A 307 -14.84 20.20 -0.74
N VAL A 308 -15.70 19.18 -0.77
CA VAL A 308 -16.92 19.06 0.03
C VAL A 308 -17.13 17.59 0.37
N VAL A 309 -17.60 17.33 1.57
CA VAL A 309 -18.15 16.03 1.99
C VAL A 309 -19.66 16.06 1.76
N ASN A 310 -20.18 15.16 0.93
CA ASN A 310 -21.62 15.10 0.65
C ASN A 310 -22.32 14.25 1.72
N GLU A 311 -23.64 14.38 1.85
CA GLU A 311 -24.46 13.59 2.79
C GLU A 311 -24.23 12.08 2.62
N ASN A 312 -24.04 11.62 1.40
CA ASN A 312 -23.83 10.21 1.09
C ASN A 312 -22.37 9.73 1.17
N SER A 313 -21.41 10.61 1.44
CA SER A 313 -19.98 10.27 1.34
C SER A 313 -19.50 9.24 2.37
N PHE A 314 -20.09 9.27 3.57
CA PHE A 314 -19.73 8.39 4.70
C PHE A 314 -20.92 7.58 5.23
N VAL A 315 -21.90 7.30 4.36
CA VAL A 315 -23.04 6.44 4.72
C VAL A 315 -22.56 5.04 5.08
N SER A 316 -22.87 4.63 6.31
CA SER A 316 -22.53 3.34 6.89
C SER A 316 -21.05 3.15 7.30
N GLN A 317 -20.27 4.23 7.44
CA GLN A 317 -18.90 4.18 7.96
C GLN A 317 -18.81 4.48 9.47
N TRP A 318 -19.73 3.92 10.26
CA TRP A 318 -19.74 4.07 11.73
C TRP A 318 -18.51 3.45 12.40
N ASN A 319 -17.83 2.48 11.78
CA ASN A 319 -16.65 1.81 12.32
C ASN A 319 -15.33 2.56 12.07
N LEU A 320 -15.36 3.66 11.32
CA LEU A 320 -14.15 4.42 11.01
C LEU A 320 -13.59 5.07 12.29
N LEU A 321 -12.33 4.79 12.60
CA LEU A 321 -11.63 5.31 13.78
C LEU A 321 -10.68 6.44 13.41
N GLU A 322 -10.13 6.39 12.20
CA GLU A 322 -9.07 7.28 11.76
C GLU A 322 -9.31 7.74 10.31
N LEU A 323 -9.39 9.06 10.13
CA LEU A 323 -9.60 9.70 8.84
C LEU A 323 -8.50 10.73 8.61
N HIS A 324 -7.74 10.53 7.54
CA HIS A 324 -6.76 11.49 7.05
C HIS A 324 -7.28 12.10 5.75
N ILE A 325 -7.39 13.43 5.72
CA ILE A 325 -7.79 14.22 4.55
C ILE A 325 -6.91 15.47 4.42
N GLU A 326 -5.64 15.35 4.79
CA GLU A 326 -4.68 16.45 4.73
C GLU A 326 -4.37 16.86 3.28
N GLU A 327 -3.86 18.08 3.08
CA GLU A 327 -3.47 18.60 1.77
C GLU A 327 -4.60 18.50 0.71
N ASN A 328 -5.85 18.74 1.12
CA ASN A 328 -7.03 18.76 0.24
C ASN A 328 -7.53 20.21 0.03
N ARG A 329 -8.80 20.38 -0.33
CA ARG A 329 -9.42 21.68 -0.64
C ARG A 329 -10.71 21.92 0.15
N LEU A 330 -10.89 21.23 1.27
CA LEU A 330 -12.07 21.35 2.13
C LEU A 330 -12.22 22.78 2.65
N ARG A 331 -13.45 23.27 2.64
CA ARG A 331 -13.82 24.57 3.21
C ARG A 331 -14.88 24.45 4.30
N ASP A 332 -15.66 23.38 4.26
CA ASP A 332 -16.83 23.14 5.08
C ASP A 332 -16.73 21.74 5.71
N LEU A 333 -17.16 21.62 6.97
CA LEU A 333 -17.10 20.39 7.77
C LEU A 333 -18.49 19.79 8.05
N SER A 334 -19.46 20.00 7.16
CA SER A 334 -20.78 19.39 7.24
C SER A 334 -20.74 17.91 6.86
N ASN A 335 -21.83 17.18 7.15
CA ASN A 335 -22.04 15.79 6.73
C ASN A 335 -21.07 14.75 7.32
N LEU A 336 -20.56 15.01 8.54
CA LEU A 336 -19.67 14.08 9.26
C LEU A 336 -20.40 13.18 10.28
N HIS A 337 -21.73 13.32 10.41
CA HIS A 337 -22.53 12.69 11.46
C HIS A 337 -22.55 11.15 11.42
N HIS A 338 -22.23 10.52 10.28
CA HIS A 338 -22.12 9.07 10.19
C HIS A 338 -20.85 8.49 10.82
N LEU A 339 -19.84 9.32 11.08
CA LEU A 339 -18.54 8.92 11.61
C LEU A 339 -18.55 8.84 13.15
N GLU A 340 -19.52 8.11 13.71
CA GLU A 340 -19.84 8.12 15.14
C GLU A 340 -18.66 7.68 16.04
N ASN A 341 -17.85 6.72 15.59
CA ASN A 341 -16.70 6.19 16.35
C ASN A 341 -15.36 6.85 15.98
N LEU A 342 -15.36 7.93 15.19
CA LEU A 342 -14.12 8.57 14.76
C LEU A 342 -13.34 9.12 15.95
N GLN A 343 -12.09 8.69 16.07
CA GLN A 343 -11.18 9.08 17.17
C GLN A 343 -10.10 10.04 16.70
N ARG A 344 -9.60 9.88 15.48
CA ARG A 344 -8.53 10.73 14.93
C ARG A 344 -8.95 11.32 13.61
N PHE A 345 -8.89 12.65 13.52
CA PHE A 345 -9.25 13.36 12.31
C PHE A 345 -8.16 14.35 11.91
N TYR A 346 -7.47 14.04 10.82
CA TYR A 346 -6.37 14.86 10.31
C TYR A 346 -6.85 15.60 9.06
N LEU A 347 -7.03 16.91 9.20
CA LEU A 347 -7.54 17.80 8.16
C LEU A 347 -6.58 18.97 7.90
N GLY A 348 -5.30 18.77 8.18
CA GLY A 348 -4.24 19.75 7.92
C GLY A 348 -4.17 20.19 6.45
N MET A 349 -3.60 21.38 6.21
CA MET A 349 -3.36 21.95 4.88
C MET A 349 -4.60 21.99 3.96
N ASN A 350 -5.78 22.26 4.54
CA ASN A 350 -7.03 22.49 3.81
C ASN A 350 -7.32 23.99 3.65
N ARG A 351 -8.56 24.36 3.28
CA ARG A 351 -8.99 25.74 3.03
C ARG A 351 -10.07 26.22 4.00
N ILE A 352 -10.10 25.67 5.21
CA ILE A 352 -11.07 26.06 6.25
C ILE A 352 -10.68 27.42 6.80
N GLN A 353 -11.60 28.38 6.78
CA GLN A 353 -11.34 29.78 7.14
C GLN A 353 -12.20 30.27 8.30
N ASP A 354 -13.43 29.77 8.40
CA ASP A 354 -14.39 30.21 9.40
C ASP A 354 -14.30 29.37 10.67
N MET A 355 -14.51 30.01 11.82
CA MET A 355 -14.57 29.36 13.12
C MET A 355 -15.82 28.51 13.26
N MET A 356 -16.94 28.94 12.65
CA MET A 356 -18.20 28.19 12.66
C MET A 356 -18.07 26.77 12.09
N GLU A 357 -17.11 26.54 11.20
CA GLU A 357 -16.86 25.20 10.65
C GLU A 357 -16.31 24.24 11.71
N LEU A 358 -15.53 24.74 12.66
CA LEU A 358 -14.96 23.92 13.71
C LEU A 358 -16.01 23.57 14.79
N GLU A 359 -17.08 24.36 14.93
CA GLU A 359 -18.22 24.02 15.80
C GLU A 359 -18.95 22.77 15.30
N LYS A 360 -19.02 22.55 13.98
CA LYS A 360 -19.65 21.37 13.36
C LYS A 360 -18.96 20.05 13.73
N LEU A 361 -17.74 20.10 14.28
CA LEU A 361 -17.09 18.91 14.81
C LEU A 361 -17.85 18.31 16.01
N GLU A 362 -18.80 19.04 16.63
CA GLU A 362 -19.73 18.50 17.63
C GLU A 362 -20.44 17.21 17.18
N ALA A 363 -20.59 17.02 15.86
CA ALA A 363 -21.12 15.81 15.25
C ALA A 363 -20.23 14.55 15.47
N LEU A 364 -19.00 14.71 15.98
CA LEU A 364 -18.02 13.65 16.20
C LEU A 364 -17.76 13.45 17.71
N PRO A 365 -18.64 12.74 18.44
CA PRO A 365 -18.62 12.72 19.91
C PRO A 365 -17.40 11.99 20.51
N ASN A 366 -16.75 11.10 19.75
CA ASN A 366 -15.66 10.25 20.21
C ASN A 366 -14.27 10.76 19.78
N LEU A 367 -14.17 12.01 19.33
CA LEU A 367 -12.92 12.56 18.81
C LEU A 367 -11.89 12.77 19.94
N ILE A 368 -10.72 12.15 19.77
CA ILE A 368 -9.59 12.15 20.71
C ILE A 368 -8.46 13.04 20.18
N GLU A 369 -8.26 13.07 18.87
CA GLU A 369 -7.18 13.81 18.22
C GLU A 369 -7.67 14.51 16.95
N VAL A 370 -7.29 15.78 16.80
CA VAL A 370 -7.59 16.57 15.60
C VAL A 370 -6.38 17.37 15.14
N SER A 371 -6.13 17.40 13.83
CA SER A 371 -5.11 18.27 13.21
C SER A 371 -5.79 19.21 12.22
N VAL A 372 -5.73 20.52 12.50
CA VAL A 372 -6.18 21.60 11.63
C VAL A 372 -5.01 22.44 11.10
N ILE A 373 -3.76 22.04 11.35
CA ILE A 373 -2.53 22.76 10.94
C ILE A 373 -2.61 23.25 9.50
N GLY A 374 -2.18 24.48 9.22
CA GLY A 374 -2.09 24.98 7.84
C GLY A 374 -3.43 25.37 7.21
N ASN A 375 -4.55 25.28 7.93
CA ASN A 375 -5.79 25.95 7.55
C ASN A 375 -5.74 27.45 7.89
N ALA A 376 -6.59 28.25 7.24
CA ALA A 376 -6.66 29.67 7.55
C ALA A 376 -7.24 29.93 8.95
N VAL A 377 -8.15 29.06 9.42
CA VAL A 377 -8.75 29.13 10.77
C VAL A 377 -7.71 29.00 11.88
N SER A 378 -6.64 28.22 11.67
CA SER A 378 -5.59 27.98 12.68
C SER A 378 -4.74 29.22 12.98
N ARG A 379 -4.85 30.28 12.15
CA ARG A 379 -4.25 31.59 12.41
C ARG A 379 -5.09 32.45 13.36
N ARG A 380 -6.33 32.07 13.66
CA ARG A 380 -7.19 32.77 14.60
C ARG A 380 -6.82 32.39 16.02
N LEU A 381 -6.71 33.37 16.92
CA LEU A 381 -6.28 33.15 18.31
C LEU A 381 -7.18 32.17 19.09
N LEU A 382 -8.47 32.12 18.74
CA LEU A 382 -9.47 31.35 19.48
C LEU A 382 -9.76 29.96 18.91
N HIS A 383 -9.12 29.51 17.82
CA HIS A 383 -9.42 28.20 17.21
C HIS A 383 -9.21 27.04 18.19
N ARG A 384 -8.06 27.03 18.89
CA ARG A 384 -7.71 25.98 19.83
C ARG A 384 -8.57 26.02 21.10
N PRO A 385 -8.73 27.16 21.81
CA PRO A 385 -9.64 27.23 22.96
C PRO A 385 -11.08 26.81 22.61
N MET A 386 -11.58 27.20 21.43
CA MET A 386 -12.93 26.81 20.99
C MET A 386 -13.03 25.30 20.76
N LEU A 387 -12.01 24.65 20.17
CA LEU A 387 -12.00 23.20 19.99
C LEU A 387 -11.98 22.48 21.34
N VAL A 388 -11.15 22.95 22.28
CA VAL A 388 -11.08 22.41 23.64
C VAL A 388 -12.42 22.53 24.37
N PHE A 389 -13.14 23.63 24.16
CA PHE A 389 -14.45 23.87 24.77
C PHE A 389 -15.55 23.01 24.15
N GLN A 390 -15.62 22.93 22.82
CA GLN A 390 -16.67 22.19 22.10
C GLN A 390 -16.48 20.67 22.16
N GLN A 391 -15.25 20.19 22.28
CA GLN A 391 -14.90 18.76 22.25
C GLN A 391 -14.31 18.28 23.57
N PRO A 392 -15.14 17.83 24.53
CA PRO A 392 -14.65 17.44 25.84
C PRO A 392 -13.78 16.16 25.80
N ASN A 393 -13.87 15.32 24.77
CA ASN A 393 -13.05 14.11 24.70
C ASN A 393 -11.69 14.32 24.00
N LEU A 394 -11.39 15.54 23.58
CA LEU A 394 -10.19 15.87 22.83
C LEU A 394 -8.94 15.90 23.73
N HIS A 395 -7.97 15.06 23.39
CA HIS A 395 -6.69 14.91 24.11
C HIS A 395 -5.54 15.59 23.37
N THR A 396 -5.56 15.61 22.04
CA THR A 396 -4.48 16.16 21.22
C THR A 396 -5.05 17.05 20.13
N ILE A 397 -4.48 18.25 19.98
CA ILE A 397 -4.80 19.19 18.90
C ILE A 397 -3.49 19.61 18.24
N ASP A 398 -3.39 19.43 16.92
CA ASP A 398 -2.21 19.79 16.13
C ASP A 398 -0.91 19.13 16.66
N GLY A 399 -1.01 17.90 17.15
CA GLY A 399 0.09 17.16 17.77
C GLY A 399 0.48 17.64 19.18
N ILE A 400 -0.26 18.58 19.77
CA ILE A 400 -0.01 19.13 21.11
C ILE A 400 -1.13 18.71 22.06
N THR A 401 -0.76 18.06 23.17
CA THR A 401 -1.69 17.61 24.20
C THR A 401 -2.47 18.76 24.83
N VAL A 402 -3.76 18.56 25.05
CA VAL A 402 -4.64 19.48 25.77
C VAL A 402 -4.46 19.27 27.26
N THR A 403 -4.06 20.33 27.96
CA THR A 403 -3.86 20.26 29.42
C THR A 403 -5.17 20.54 30.18
N PRO A 404 -5.35 20.01 31.40
CA PRO A 404 -6.50 20.34 32.24
C PRO A 404 -6.64 21.85 32.49
N GLU A 405 -5.53 22.57 32.67
CA GLU A 405 -5.54 24.01 32.91
C GLU A 405 -6.01 24.80 31.68
N GLU A 406 -5.59 24.37 30.48
CA GLU A 406 -6.07 24.95 29.21
C GLU A 406 -7.58 24.78 29.06
N ARG A 407 -8.09 23.61 29.44
CA ARG A 407 -9.52 23.30 29.40
C ARG A 407 -10.34 24.16 30.35
N THR A 408 -9.93 24.27 31.61
CA THR A 408 -10.61 25.16 32.56
C THR A 408 -10.62 26.62 32.08
N LYS A 409 -9.52 27.09 31.48
CA LYS A 409 -9.46 28.45 30.90
C LYS A 409 -10.42 28.63 29.72
N ALA A 410 -10.49 27.64 28.83
CA ALA A 410 -11.41 27.67 27.70
C ALA A 410 -12.88 27.66 28.18
N GLU A 411 -13.22 26.81 29.14
CA GLU A 411 -14.55 26.74 29.76
C GLU A 411 -14.96 28.09 30.36
N LEU A 412 -14.12 28.70 31.20
CA LEU A 412 -14.41 30.01 31.79
C LEU A 412 -14.62 31.09 30.72
N TYR A 413 -13.76 31.13 29.71
CA TYR A 413 -13.83 32.13 28.64
C TYR A 413 -15.14 32.06 27.85
N PHE A 414 -15.58 30.86 27.46
CA PHE A 414 -16.79 30.69 26.64
C PHE A 414 -18.09 30.63 27.47
N MET A 415 -18.03 30.28 28.76
CA MET A 415 -19.18 30.39 29.65
C MET A 415 -19.52 31.85 29.97
N ASP A 416 -18.53 32.71 30.17
CA ASP A 416 -18.73 34.15 30.43
C ASP A 416 -19.25 34.92 29.20
N GLN A 417 -19.04 34.39 27.98
CA GLN A 417 -19.50 35.01 26.73
C GLN A 417 -20.87 34.54 26.24
N LYS A 418 -21.45 33.48 26.82
CA LYS A 418 -22.85 33.15 26.53
C LYS A 418 -23.71 34.28 27.11
N PRO A 419 -24.55 34.95 26.30
CA PRO A 419 -25.50 35.90 26.86
C PRO A 419 -26.35 35.14 27.88
N VAL A 420 -26.36 35.62 29.12
CA VAL A 420 -27.37 35.24 30.10
C VAL A 420 -28.70 35.61 29.45
N VAL A 421 -29.35 34.63 28.81
CA VAL A 421 -30.78 34.73 28.57
C VAL A 421 -31.36 34.70 29.97
N ALA A 422 -31.56 35.89 30.52
CA ALA A 422 -32.32 36.08 31.73
C ALA A 422 -33.74 35.65 31.40
N GLU A 423 -34.01 34.35 31.50
CA GLU A 423 -35.35 33.92 31.87
C GLU A 423 -35.62 34.59 33.22
N SER A 424 -36.43 35.62 33.17
CA SER A 424 -37.02 36.29 34.32
C SER A 424 -37.87 35.28 35.08
N ILE A 425 -37.22 34.45 35.89
CA ILE A 425 -37.86 33.59 36.87
C ILE A 425 -38.07 34.48 38.10
N LEU A 426 -39.30 34.98 38.22
CA LEU A 426 -39.84 35.48 39.49
C LEU A 426 -39.63 34.41 40.58
N PRO A 427 -39.28 34.79 41.82
CA PRO A 427 -39.08 33.83 42.89
C PRO A 427 -40.42 33.17 43.25
N GLY A 428 -40.51 31.87 42.99
CA GLY A 428 -41.64 31.03 43.39
C GLY A 428 -42.45 30.52 42.21
N ILE A 429 -41.95 29.45 41.57
CA ILE A 429 -42.68 28.27 41.07
C ILE A 429 -41.61 27.35 40.47
N THR A 430 -41.34 26.22 41.13
CA THR A 430 -40.68 25.06 40.51
C THR A 430 -41.73 24.23 39.77
N PRO A 431 -41.39 23.60 38.64
CA PRO A 431 -41.22 22.14 38.73
C PRO A 431 -40.12 21.52 37.86
N HIS A 432 -39.46 20.52 38.46
CA HIS A 432 -38.83 19.30 37.91
C HIS A 432 -37.87 19.42 36.68
N ASN A 433 -36.55 19.45 36.86
CA ASN A 433 -35.62 18.38 37.27
C ASN A 433 -35.48 17.21 36.26
N ARG A 434 -34.49 17.31 35.35
CA ARG A 434 -33.74 16.15 34.81
C ARG A 434 -32.28 16.31 35.25
N ALA A 435 -31.96 15.65 36.35
CA ALA A 435 -30.61 15.54 36.87
C ALA A 435 -29.80 14.50 36.06
N GLY A 436 -28.61 14.89 35.60
CA GLY A 436 -27.52 13.99 35.26
C GLY A 436 -26.69 13.64 36.51
N PRO A 437 -25.89 12.55 36.48
CA PRO A 437 -25.50 11.82 37.69
C PRO A 437 -24.37 12.48 38.47
N ILE A 438 -24.57 12.59 39.78
CA ILE A 438 -23.56 13.00 40.76
C ILE A 438 -22.67 11.79 41.08
N LYS A 439 -21.35 11.95 40.95
CA LYS A 439 -20.35 10.98 41.44
C LYS A 439 -20.38 10.95 42.97
N VAL A 440 -20.69 9.79 43.54
CA VAL A 440 -20.59 9.52 44.98
C VAL A 440 -19.14 9.17 45.33
N THR A 441 -18.47 10.05 46.06
CA THR A 441 -17.29 9.71 46.86
C THR A 441 -17.76 9.17 48.21
N HIS A 442 -17.55 7.88 48.48
CA HIS A 442 -17.75 7.32 49.81
C HIS A 442 -16.65 7.79 50.75
N MET A 443 -17.00 8.63 51.71
CA MET A 443 -16.30 8.82 52.98
C MET A 443 -17.15 8.15 54.06
N SER A 444 -16.56 7.24 54.84
CA SER A 444 -17.19 6.63 56.02
C SER A 444 -16.31 6.87 57.24
N ILE A 445 -16.90 7.47 58.28
CA ILE A 445 -16.32 7.74 59.60
C ILE A 445 -17.11 6.96 60.66
N GLY A 446 -16.39 6.33 61.61
CA GLY A 446 -16.81 6.03 62.99
C GLY A 446 -17.24 4.58 63.29
N ASN A 447 -16.38 3.78 63.95
CA ASN A 447 -16.38 3.41 65.39
C ASN A 447 -17.22 2.13 65.68
N GLU A 448 -16.83 1.08 66.44
CA GLU A 448 -16.01 0.96 67.65
C GLU A 448 -15.66 -0.55 67.94
N ARG A 449 -14.52 -0.80 68.63
CA ARG A 449 -14.20 -1.91 69.60
C ARG A 449 -14.09 -3.37 69.05
N HIS A 450 -13.18 -4.27 69.47
CA HIS A 450 -12.36 -4.45 70.67
C HIS A 450 -11.11 -5.34 70.39
N ALA A 451 -10.12 -5.23 71.30
CA ALA A 451 -9.18 -6.26 71.78
C ALA A 451 -7.87 -6.55 71.00
N ILE A 452 -6.79 -6.10 71.64
CA ILE A 452 -5.38 -6.54 71.58
C ILE A 452 -5.25 -7.93 72.26
N PRO A 453 -4.14 -8.72 72.15
CA PRO A 453 -2.81 -8.30 72.62
C PRO A 453 -1.53 -8.90 71.94
N TYR A 454 -0.38 -8.27 72.26
CA TYR A 454 1.05 -8.67 72.14
C TYR A 454 1.69 -8.75 70.73
N ALA A 455 2.63 -7.89 70.26
CA ALA A 455 3.95 -7.40 70.76
C ALA A 455 5.08 -8.45 70.72
N PRO A 456 6.38 -8.08 70.59
CA PRO A 456 7.01 -6.95 69.88
C PRO A 456 8.33 -7.35 69.15
N GLY A 457 9.01 -6.40 68.48
CA GLY A 457 10.48 -6.48 68.37
C GLY A 457 11.16 -5.73 67.22
N HIS A 458 11.83 -4.62 67.60
CA HIS A 458 13.08 -4.07 67.05
C HIS A 458 13.07 -3.43 65.65
N ASP A 459 13.91 -2.44 65.33
CA ASP A 459 14.54 -1.30 66.01
C ASP A 459 15.29 -0.59 64.86
N ASP A 460 15.29 0.75 64.91
CA ASP A 460 16.35 1.68 64.51
C ASP A 460 17.33 1.32 63.37
N ASN A 461 17.34 2.16 62.31
CA ASN A 461 18.38 3.20 62.17
C ASN A 461 18.32 3.92 60.81
N ASP A 462 18.01 5.21 60.88
CA ASP A 462 18.90 6.34 60.58
C ASP A 462 19.78 6.41 59.30
N ASN A 463 19.58 7.57 58.66
CA ASN A 463 20.57 8.54 58.17
C ASN A 463 21.05 8.60 56.70
N ARG A 464 20.59 9.69 56.06
CA ARG A 464 21.37 10.78 55.40
C ARG A 464 22.33 10.43 54.26
N GLY A 465 21.85 10.72 53.04
CA GLY A 465 22.24 11.94 52.31
C GLY A 465 23.43 11.87 51.33
N LYS A 466 23.19 12.19 50.05
CA LYS A 466 23.78 13.33 49.32
C LYS A 466 23.32 13.39 47.85
N LYS A 467 23.10 14.62 47.39
CA LYS A 467 22.81 15.08 46.02
C LYS A 467 23.93 14.72 45.04
N ASN A 468 23.59 14.39 43.79
CA ASN A 468 23.91 15.26 42.64
C ASN A 468 23.24 14.85 41.32
N GLN A 469 23.09 15.88 40.49
CA GLN A 469 22.38 16.03 39.22
C GLN A 469 22.84 15.12 38.07
N GLY A 470 21.95 14.86 37.10
CA GLY A 470 22.39 14.59 35.72
C GLY A 470 21.42 13.84 34.80
N ARG A 471 20.61 14.60 34.06
CA ARG A 471 20.04 14.28 32.72
C ARG A 471 19.09 13.07 32.60
N GLU A 472 17.81 13.41 32.66
CA GLU A 472 16.71 12.61 32.09
C GLU A 472 16.77 12.62 30.55
N LYS A 473 16.75 11.42 29.95
CA LYS A 473 16.22 11.18 28.61
C LYS A 473 15.09 10.17 28.76
N SER A 474 13.87 10.66 28.91
CA SER A 474 12.65 9.85 28.88
C SER A 474 12.29 9.52 27.43
N ASN A 475 12.64 8.32 26.98
CA ASN A 475 12.03 7.72 25.80
C ASN A 475 10.62 7.26 26.16
N HIS A 476 9.61 8.07 25.83
CA HIS A 476 8.22 7.60 25.77
C HIS A 476 7.90 7.21 24.32
N HIS A 477 7.90 5.92 24.04
CA HIS A 477 7.26 5.36 22.85
C HIS A 477 5.77 5.20 23.15
N SER A 478 4.93 6.05 22.57
CA SER A 478 3.50 5.75 22.45
C SER A 478 3.33 4.84 21.23
N LEU A 479 2.81 3.65 21.46
CA LEU A 479 2.48 2.68 20.42
C LEU A 479 1.12 3.08 19.83
N THR A 480 1.11 3.60 18.62
CA THR A 480 -0.12 3.86 17.85
C THR A 480 -0.58 2.60 17.13
N HIS A 481 -1.90 2.45 16.94
CA HIS A 481 -2.53 1.26 16.36
C HIS A 481 -2.07 0.97 14.91
N GLY A 482 -1.57 1.98 14.18
CA GLY A 482 -0.95 1.83 12.85
C GLY A 482 0.41 1.12 12.86
N ALA A 483 1.13 1.10 14.00
CA ALA A 483 2.37 0.32 14.13
C ALA A 483 2.13 -1.19 14.05
N LEU A 484 0.93 -1.66 14.44
CA LEU A 484 0.56 -3.09 14.41
C LEU A 484 0.31 -3.59 12.97
N TYR A 485 -0.21 -2.73 12.09
CA TYR A 485 -0.38 -3.05 10.67
C TYR A 485 0.95 -2.96 9.89
N ASN A 486 1.81 -2.01 10.22
CA ASN A 486 3.19 -1.98 9.69
C ASN A 486 4.02 -3.20 10.13
N GLN A 487 3.68 -3.82 11.26
CA GLN A 487 4.29 -5.07 11.73
C GLN A 487 3.84 -6.29 10.91
N LEU A 488 2.66 -6.26 10.29
CA LEU A 488 2.16 -7.28 9.37
C LEU A 488 2.66 -7.08 7.93
N ALA A 489 2.99 -5.84 7.54
CA ALA A 489 3.31 -5.48 6.17
C ALA A 489 4.81 -5.44 5.83
N GLY A 490 5.76 -5.60 6.77
CA GLY A 490 7.20 -5.69 6.48
C GLY A 490 7.85 -4.47 5.80
N ILE A 491 7.07 -3.47 5.37
CA ILE A 491 7.52 -2.28 4.64
C ILE A 491 7.68 -1.15 5.66
N LYS A 492 8.92 -0.80 5.97
CA LYS A 492 9.25 0.41 6.72
C LYS A 492 8.96 1.62 5.83
N TYR A 493 7.83 2.29 6.04
CA TYR A 493 7.63 3.64 5.53
C TYR A 493 8.54 4.61 6.29
N ASN A 494 9.55 5.12 5.61
CA ASN A 494 10.47 6.12 6.15
C ASN A 494 9.80 7.51 6.02
N GLN A 495 9.02 7.92 7.03
CA GLN A 495 8.59 9.31 7.15
C GLN A 495 9.76 10.18 7.63
N GLN A 496 10.65 10.54 6.70
CA GLN A 496 11.63 11.61 6.89
C GLN A 496 11.72 12.46 5.63
N SER A 497 10.96 13.57 5.61
CA SER A 497 11.22 14.85 4.90
C SER A 497 9.90 15.65 4.93
N GLY A 498 9.78 16.86 5.46
CA GLY A 498 10.72 17.73 6.14
C GLY A 498 9.93 18.90 6.76
N TYR A 499 9.87 18.96 8.08
CA TYR A 499 9.54 20.18 8.81
C TYR A 499 10.85 20.94 9.00
N ASN A 500 11.10 21.97 8.18
CA ASN A 500 11.89 23.18 8.49
C ASN A 500 12.14 23.99 7.21
N ALA A 501 11.45 25.13 7.05
CA ALA A 501 12.00 26.43 6.60
C ALA A 501 10.88 27.33 6.03
N ALA A 502 10.28 28.15 6.90
CA ALA A 502 9.57 29.35 6.48
C ALA A 502 9.88 30.48 7.47
N ARG A 503 11.00 31.17 7.25
CA ARG A 503 11.27 32.51 7.79
C ARG A 503 12.05 33.31 6.76
N GLY A 504 11.51 34.47 6.39
CA GLY A 504 12.28 35.56 5.76
C GLY A 504 11.77 36.00 4.39
N TYR A 505 10.69 36.80 4.37
CA TYR A 505 10.49 37.80 3.32
C TYR A 505 11.44 38.98 3.58
N GLY A 506 12.16 39.44 2.56
CA GLY A 506 12.97 40.65 2.57
C GLY A 506 13.26 41.08 1.14
N GLN A 507 12.91 42.32 0.81
CA GLN A 507 12.80 42.91 -0.52
C GLN A 507 14.14 43.20 -1.21
N GLN A 508 14.03 43.49 -2.52
CA GLN A 508 14.75 44.53 -3.27
C GLN A 508 16.20 44.26 -3.75
N GLN A 509 16.36 44.03 -5.07
CA GLN A 509 16.96 44.95 -6.07
C GLN A 509 17.51 44.19 -7.29
N SER A 510 17.07 44.59 -8.48
CA SER A 510 17.76 44.39 -9.76
C SER A 510 19.01 45.29 -9.81
N PRO A 511 20.04 44.99 -10.64
CA PRO A 511 19.99 45.49 -12.02
C PRO A 511 20.68 44.61 -13.10
N ASN A 512 20.26 44.87 -14.34
CA ASN A 512 21.01 44.82 -15.61
C ASN A 512 21.89 43.61 -15.94
N ASN A 513 21.55 42.92 -17.04
CA ASN A 513 22.44 42.96 -18.20
C ASN A 513 21.73 42.71 -19.54
N ARG A 514 22.10 43.55 -20.52
CA ARG A 514 21.72 43.51 -21.94
C ARG A 514 22.67 42.58 -22.71
N SER A 515 22.14 41.80 -23.66
CA SER A 515 22.68 41.60 -25.03
C SER A 515 21.59 40.87 -25.86
N LEU A 516 20.93 41.46 -26.86
CA LEU A 516 21.37 41.57 -28.27
C LEU A 516 22.15 40.32 -28.73
N GLY A 517 21.78 39.54 -29.74
CA GLY A 517 20.74 39.64 -30.77
C GLY A 517 20.91 38.49 -31.78
N SER A 518 20.05 38.48 -32.81
CA SER A 518 20.03 37.60 -34.01
C SER A 518 19.82 36.09 -33.76
N GLY A 519 18.84 35.39 -34.35
CA GLY A 519 18.21 35.55 -35.64
C GLY A 519 18.83 34.59 -36.64
N ASN A 520 18.21 33.42 -36.86
CA ASN A 520 18.01 32.90 -38.21
C ASN A 520 17.07 31.68 -38.25
N ARG A 521 16.16 31.76 -39.23
CA ARG A 521 15.29 30.67 -39.71
C ARG A 521 16.04 29.83 -40.75
N TYR A 522 15.46 28.65 -41.00
CA TYR A 522 15.62 27.75 -42.16
C TYR A 522 16.88 26.87 -42.21
N ARG A 523 16.72 25.58 -41.89
CA ARG A 523 16.29 24.54 -42.83
C ARG A 523 15.67 23.36 -42.10
#